data_AF-A0A534XHN0-F1
#
_entry.id   AF-A0A534XHN0-F1
#
_cell.length_a   1.000
_cell.length_b   1.000
_cell.length_c   1.000
_cell.angle_alpha   90.00
_cell.angle_beta   90.00
_cell.angle_gamma   90.00
#
_symmetry.space_group_name_H-M   'P 1'
#
loop_
_entity.id
_entity.type
_entity.pdbx_description
1 polymer ?
#
loop_
_entity_poly.entity_id
_entity_poly.type
_entity_poly.pdbx_seq_one_letter_code
_entity_poly.pdbx_strand_id
1 'polypeptide(L)' 'MRKAAVYAAAGIPEYWIVNLHDDVVEVSRAPQREARAYTETRVARRGERLELVALPGTSAAVDDLLPED' A
#
# COMPACT_ATOMS: atom_id res chain seq x y z
N MET A 1 -10.23 8.32 -14.67
CA MET A 1 -10.34 7.21 -13.68
C MET A 1 -9.08 7.22 -12.81
N ARG A 2 -9.18 6.89 -11.52
CA ARG A 2 -8.01 6.85 -10.60
C ARG A 2 -7.39 5.45 -10.63
N LYS A 3 -6.05 5.34 -10.58
CA LYS A 3 -5.32 4.05 -10.61
C LYS A 3 -5.79 3.07 -9.54
N ALA A 4 -6.02 3.55 -8.31
CA ALA A 4 -6.52 2.73 -7.22
C ALA A 4 -7.81 1.97 -7.57
N ALA A 5 -8.77 2.61 -8.26
CA ALA A 5 -10.01 1.97 -8.66
C ALA A 5 -9.80 0.90 -9.74
N VAL A 6 -8.86 1.12 -10.66
CA VAL A 6 -8.49 0.13 -11.68
C VAL A 6 -7.87 -1.11 -11.03
N TYR A 7 -6.96 -0.91 -10.07
CA TYR A 7 -6.30 -2.01 -9.37
C TYR A 7 -7.23 -2.78 -8.43
N ALA A 8 -8.15 -2.09 -7.74
CA ALA A 8 -9.18 -2.73 -6.94
C ALA A 8 -10.13 -3.57 -7.80
N ALA A 9 -10.56 -3.05 -8.97
CA ALA A 9 -11.38 -3.82 -9.91
C ALA A 9 -10.66 -5.07 -10.44
N ALA A 10 -9.35 -4.98 -10.67
CA ALA A 10 -8.51 -6.12 -11.04
C ALA A 10 -8.28 -7.11 -9.88
N GLY A 11 -8.60 -6.71 -8.64
CA GLY A 11 -8.40 -7.49 -7.42
C GLY A 11 -6.95 -7.66 -7.01
N ILE A 12 -6.12 -6.63 -7.27
CA ILE A 12 -4.76 -6.59 -6.76
C ILE A 12 -4.82 -6.51 -5.23
N PRO A 13 -4.20 -7.46 -4.49
CA PRO A 13 -4.43 -7.64 -3.04
C PRO A 13 -3.98 -6.45 -2.19
N GLU A 14 -2.93 -5.77 -2.60
CA GLU A 14 -2.44 -4.56 -1.96
C GLU A 14 -1.90 -3.54 -2.98
N TYR A 15 -2.08 -2.26 -2.68
CA TYR A 15 -1.59 -1.15 -3.48
C TYR A 15 -0.98 -0.10 -2.56
N TRP A 16 0.30 0.18 -2.73
CA TRP A 16 1.04 1.13 -1.89
C TRP A 16 1.43 2.35 -2.70
N ILE A 17 1.33 3.53 -2.08
CA ILE A 17 1.87 4.78 -2.60
C ILE A 17 2.96 5.24 -1.64
N VAL A 18 4.18 5.41 -2.16
CA VAL A 18 5.25 6.07 -1.43
C VAL A 18 5.05 7.58 -1.57
N ASN A 19 4.59 8.22 -0.50
CA ASN A 19 4.36 9.65 -0.44
C ASN A 19 5.60 10.33 0.17
N LEU A 20 6.49 10.78 -0.71
CA LEU A 20 7.75 11.45 -0.36
C LEU A 20 7.56 12.86 0.22
N HIS A 21 6.39 13.48 0.05
CA HIS A 21 6.14 14.80 0.60
C HIS A 21 5.93 14.74 2.12
N ASP A 22 5.24 13.69 2.57
CA ASP A 22 4.88 13.48 3.97
C ASP A 22 5.75 12.41 4.67
N ASP A 23 6.74 11.85 3.97
CA ASP A 23 7.60 10.74 4.44
C ASP A 23 6.81 9.52 4.96
N VAL A 24 5.79 9.12 4.20
CA VAL A 24 4.94 7.98 4.55
C VAL A 24 4.68 7.05 3.37
N VAL A 25 4.28 5.82 3.69
CA VAL A 25 3.70 4.89 2.72
C VAL A 25 2.21 4.72 3.00
N GLU A 26 1.38 5.10 2.03
CA GLU A 26 -0.07 4.88 2.06
C GLU A 26 -0.37 3.48 1.53
N VAL A 27 -0.93 2.63 2.38
CA VAL A 27 -1.21 1.22 2.08
C VAL A 27 -2.72 1.04 1.92
N SER A 28 -3.14 0.51 0.78
CA SER A 28 -4.53 0.15 0.48
C SER A 28 -4.66 -1.37 0.28
N ARG A 29 -5.63 -2.00 0.95
CA ARG A 29 -5.84 -3.47 1.01
C ARG A 29 -7.33 -3.83 0.97
N ALA A 30 -7.60 -5.13 0.91
CA ALA A 30 -8.95 -5.70 0.82
C ALA A 30 -9.73 -5.11 -0.38
N PRO A 31 -9.32 -5.44 -1.63
CA PRO A 31 -10.00 -4.92 -2.81
C PRO A 31 -11.41 -5.50 -2.93
N GLN A 32 -12.40 -4.60 -3.04
CA GLN A 32 -13.76 -4.94 -3.46
C GLN A 32 -13.90 -4.66 -4.96
N ARG A 33 -13.96 -5.72 -5.76
CA ARG A 33 -13.90 -5.65 -7.24
C ARG A 33 -15.09 -4.90 -7.82
N GLU A 34 -16.29 -5.16 -7.31
CA GLU A 34 -17.56 -4.57 -7.77
C GLU A 34 -17.62 -3.09 -7.42
N ALA A 35 -17.21 -2.73 -6.21
CA ALA A 35 -17.15 -1.34 -5.76
C ALA A 35 -15.94 -0.57 -6.32
N ARG A 36 -14.98 -1.27 -6.93
CA ARG A 36 -13.72 -0.73 -7.45
C ARG A 36 -12.99 0.11 -6.41
N ALA A 37 -12.95 -0.39 -5.18
CA ALA A 37 -12.40 0.30 -4.03
C ALA A 37 -11.63 -0.66 -3.12
N TYR A 38 -10.66 -0.13 -2.40
CA TYR A 38 -10.03 -0.81 -1.27
C TYR A 38 -10.79 -0.43 0.00
N THR A 39 -11.07 -1.40 0.86
CA THR A 39 -11.84 -1.16 2.10
C THR A 39 -10.93 -0.93 3.30
N GLU A 40 -9.65 -1.27 3.19
CA GLU A 40 -8.66 -1.03 4.23
C GLU A 40 -7.61 -0.06 3.72
N THR A 41 -7.41 1.03 4.46
CA THR A 41 -6.35 2.00 4.18
C THR A 41 -5.62 2.34 5.46
N ARG A 42 -4.29 2.38 5.42
CA ARG A 42 -3.47 2.87 6.52
C ARG A 42 -2.25 3.64 6.02
N VAL A 43 -1.68 4.43 6.91
CA VAL A 43 -0.43 5.15 6.68
C VAL A 43 0.66 4.49 7.52
N ALA A 44 1.79 4.17 6.91
CA ALA A 44 2.96 3.60 7.57
C ALA A 44 4.11 4.61 7.55
N ARG A 45 4.83 4.72 8.66
CA ARG A 45 5.93 5.68 8.85
C ARG A 45 7.28 4.98 8.99
N ARG A 46 8.37 5.76 8.92
CA ARG A 46 9.74 5.30 9.24
C ARG A 46 9.78 4.52 10.55
N GLY A 47 10.61 3.48 10.61
CA GLY A 47 10.66 2.51 11.70
C GLY A 47 9.59 1.42 11.66
N GLU A 48 8.55 1.54 10.84
CA GLU A 48 7.57 0.47 10.63
C GLU A 48 8.02 -0.52 9.56
N ARG A 49 7.39 -1.70 9.59
CA ARG A 49 7.57 -2.77 8.61
C ARG A 49 6.23 -3.17 8.02
N LEU A 50 6.19 -3.29 6.69
CA LEU A 50 5.03 -3.69 5.91
C LEU A 50 5.17 -5.14 5.47
N GLU A 51 4.38 -6.06 6.03
CA GLU A 51 4.30 -7.45 5.54
C GLU A 51 3.45 -7.52 4.27
N LEU A 52 3.90 -8.24 3.25
CA LEU A 52 3.21 -8.35 1.96
C LEU A 52 2.03 -9.30 2.06
N VAL A 53 0.85 -8.88 1.60
CA VAL A 53 -0.36 -9.72 1.62
C VAL A 53 -0.21 -10.94 0.70
N ALA A 54 0.42 -10.76 -0.46
CA ALA A 54 0.58 -11.83 -1.44
C ALA A 54 1.70 -12.82 -1.09
N LEU A 55 2.59 -12.47 -0.15
CA LEU A 55 3.75 -13.27 0.22
C LEU A 55 3.97 -13.26 1.75
N PRO A 56 3.23 -14.10 2.48
CA PRO A 56 3.32 -14.17 3.94
C PRO A 56 4.74 -14.43 4.43
N GLY A 57 5.14 -13.77 5.52
CA GLY A 57 6.49 -13.82 6.07
C GLY A 57 7.52 -12.95 5.36
N THR A 58 7.18 -12.34 4.22
CA THR A 58 8.04 -11.34 3.55
C THR A 58 7.57 -9.94 3.89
N SER A 59 8.52 -9.04 4.17
CA SER A 59 8.21 -7.67 4.55
C SER A 59 9.23 -6.66 4.04
N ALA A 60 8.78 -5.42 3.85
CA ALA A 60 9.62 -4.27 3.52
C ALA A 60 9.69 -3.33 4.73
N ALA A 61 10.89 -2.82 5.07
CA ALA A 61 10.97 -1.70 6.00
C ALA A 61 10.51 -0.43 5.29
N VAL A 62 9.79 0.45 5.99
CA VAL A 62 9.39 1.73 5.40
C VAL A 62 10.62 2.60 5.10
N ASP A 63 11.67 2.49 5.92
CA ASP A 63 12.93 3.19 5.73
C ASP A 63 13.60 2.86 4.39
N ASP A 64 13.49 1.61 3.91
CA ASP A 64 14.06 1.19 2.61
C ASP A 64 13.28 1.74 1.41
N LEU A 65 12.07 2.24 1.62
CA LEU A 65 11.17 2.76 0.57
C LEU A 65 11.22 4.28 0.44
N LEU A 66 11.75 4.95 1.46
CA LEU A 66 11.90 6.40 1.51
C LEU A 66 13.37 6.76 1.24
N PRO A 67 13.66 7.97 0.72
CA PRO A 67 15.03 8.43 0.55
C PRO A 67 15.75 8.52 1.91
N GLU A 68 17.07 8.39 1.87
CA GLU A 68 17.93 8.73 3.02
C GLU A 68 17.84 10.24 3.31
N ASP A 69 17.99 10.60 4.59
CA ASP A 69 17.99 12.00 5.05
C ASP A 69 19.25 12.77 4.59
#